data_AF-A0A257MA75-F1
#
_entry.id   AF-A0A257MA75-F1
#
_cell.length_a   1.000
_cell.length_b   1.000
_cell.length_c   1.000
_cell.angle_alpha   90.00
_cell.angle_beta   90.00
_cell.angle_gamma   90.00
#
_symmetry.space_group_name_H-M   'P 1'
#
loop_
_entity.id
_entity.type
_entity.pdbx_description
1 polymer ?
#
loop_
_entity_poly.entity_id
_entity_poly.type
_entity_poly.pdbx_seq_one_letter_code
_entity_poly.pdbx_strand_id
1 'polypeptide(L)'
;MEFTQAANIKSRVTRLSVQGSLESAMSRLKLIPRPPPNGVVLFIGAVDAGANKTEMYSVALEPPDPIVTYRYHCDSQFLLTPLEEMLADKKTFGLIVIEIDSHS
;
A
#
# COMPACT_ATOMS: atom_id res chain seq x y z
N MET A 1 -8.92 -11.91 8.38
CA MET A 1 -10.04 -10.94 8.47
C MET A 1 -10.57 -10.58 7.08
N GLU A 2 -9.75 -10.06 6.16
CA GLU A 2 -10.20 -9.70 4.80
C GLU A 2 -10.59 -10.88 3.88
N PHE A 3 -9.87 -12.00 3.92
CA PHE A 3 -10.21 -13.20 3.12
C PHE A 3 -11.61 -13.73 3.45
N THR A 4 -12.00 -13.65 4.73
CA THR A 4 -13.31 -14.06 5.23
C THR A 4 -14.41 -13.06 4.84
N GLN A 5 -14.10 -11.76 4.78
CA GLN A 5 -15.04 -10.75 4.28
C GLN A 5 -15.26 -10.86 2.77
N ALA A 6 -14.21 -11.15 1.99
CA ALA A 6 -14.30 -11.36 0.55
C ALA A 6 -15.27 -12.49 0.19
N ALA A 7 -15.40 -13.54 1.02
CA ALA A 7 -16.31 -14.66 0.79
C ALA A 7 -17.80 -14.24 0.71
N ASN A 8 -18.16 -13.11 1.34
CA ASN A 8 -19.53 -12.59 1.39
C ASN A 8 -19.89 -11.66 0.21
N ILE A 9 -18.98 -11.42 -0.73
CA ILE A 9 -19.26 -10.62 -1.94
C ILE A 9 -20.27 -11.36 -2.82
N LYS A 10 -21.41 -10.71 -3.12
CA LYS A 10 -22.52 -11.30 -3.90
C LYS A 10 -22.13 -11.63 -5.34
N SER A 11 -21.31 -10.80 -5.98
CA SER A 11 -20.80 -11.04 -7.34
C SER A 11 -19.71 -12.11 -7.33
N ARG A 12 -19.95 -13.24 -8.01
CA ARG A 12 -18.97 -14.35 -8.12
C ARG A 12 -17.65 -13.87 -8.75
N VAL A 13 -17.73 -13.05 -9.79
CA VAL A 13 -16.55 -12.53 -10.51
C VAL A 13 -15.71 -11.65 -9.57
N THR A 14 -16.35 -10.69 -8.89
CA THR A 14 -15.69 -9.80 -7.95
C THR A 14 -15.08 -10.56 -6.77
N ARG A 15 -15.80 -11.56 -6.24
CA ARG A 15 -15.30 -12.42 -5.15
C ARG A 15 -14.03 -13.17 -5.54
N LEU A 16 -14.03 -13.84 -6.69
CA LEU A 16 -12.87 -14.59 -7.17
C LEU A 16 -11.66 -13.67 -7.43
N SER A 17 -11.90 -12.47 -7.96
CA SER A 17 -10.85 -11.48 -8.17
C SER A 17 -10.22 -11.03 -6.84
N VAL A 18 -11.03 -10.71 -5.82
CA VAL A 18 -10.52 -10.26 -4.50
C VAL A 18 -9.77 -11.39 -3.79
N GLN A 19 -10.29 -12.62 -3.83
CA GLN A 19 -9.63 -13.79 -3.23
C GLN A 19 -8.29 -14.08 -3.91
N GLY A 20 -8.23 -14.06 -5.25
CA GLY A 20 -6.99 -14.26 -6.00
C GLY A 20 -5.94 -13.18 -5.70
N SER A 21 -6.35 -11.92 -5.57
CA SER A 21 -5.44 -10.84 -5.15
C SER A 21 -4.90 -11.05 -3.74
N LEU A 22 -5.72 -11.48 -2.78
CA LEU A 22 -5.27 -11.77 -1.42
C LEU A 22 -4.29 -12.96 -1.37
N GLU A 23 -4.55 -14.03 -2.12
CA GLU A 23 -3.65 -15.18 -2.21
C GLU A 23 -2.30 -14.80 -2.84
N SER A 24 -2.32 -13.96 -3.88
CA SER A 24 -1.11 -13.40 -4.49
C SER A 24 -0.33 -12.56 -3.47
N ALA A 25 -1.02 -11.73 -2.68
CA ALA A 25 -0.40 -10.93 -1.63
C ALA A 25 0.29 -11.78 -0.56
N MET A 26 -0.39 -12.81 -0.06
CA MET A 26 0.19 -13.72 0.93
C MET A 26 1.40 -14.47 0.36
N SER A 27 1.32 -14.93 -0.87
CA SER A 27 2.42 -15.62 -1.54
C SER A 27 3.64 -14.71 -1.70
N ARG A 28 3.41 -13.42 -2.00
CA ARG A 28 4.48 -12.41 -2.08
C ARG A 28 5.12 -12.13 -0.74
N LEU A 29 4.33 -11.94 0.31
CA LEU A 29 4.82 -11.67 1.66
C LEU A 29 5.69 -12.83 2.18
N LYS A 30 5.36 -14.08 1.83
CA LYS A 30 6.20 -15.25 2.17
C LYS A 30 7.60 -15.20 1.53
N LEU A 31 7.76 -14.52 0.39
CA LEU A 31 9.06 -14.31 -0.25
C LEU A 31 9.90 -13.22 0.44
N ILE A 32 9.29 -12.45 1.35
CA ILE A 32 9.92 -11.34 2.08
C ILE A 32 9.94 -11.70 3.57
N PRO A 33 10.83 -12.61 4.01
CA PRO A 33 10.87 -13.08 5.39
C PRO A 33 11.30 -11.99 6.39
N ARG A 34 12.00 -10.96 5.90
CA ARG A 34 12.25 -9.72 6.66
C ARG A 34 11.98 -8.52 5.75
N PRO A 35 11.22 -7.51 6.22
CA PRO A 35 11.02 -6.29 5.46
C PRO A 35 12.35 -5.53 5.32
N PRO A 36 12.56 -4.84 4.18
CA PRO A 36 13.66 -3.88 4.03
C PRO A 36 13.60 -2.74 5.06
N PRO A 37 14.69 -1.96 5.22
CA PRO A 37 14.75 -0.83 6.17
C PRO A 37 13.58 0.15 6.06
N ASN A 38 13.14 0.46 4.84
CA ASN A 38 12.05 1.41 4.64
C ASN A 38 10.65 0.75 4.64
N GLY A 39 10.58 -0.57 4.78
CA GLY A 39 9.36 -1.36 4.67
C GLY A 39 9.13 -1.91 3.26
N VAL A 40 7.89 -2.33 2.99
CA VAL A 40 7.50 -2.90 1.69
C VAL A 40 6.14 -2.39 1.26
N VAL A 41 6.02 -2.05 -0.03
CA VAL A 41 4.75 -1.73 -0.68
C VAL A 41 4.40 -2.82 -1.69
N LEU A 42 3.14 -3.26 -1.67
CA LEU A 42 2.61 -4.29 -2.56
C LEU A 42 1.47 -3.71 -3.41
N PHE A 43 1.62 -3.80 -4.73
CA PHE A 43 0.57 -3.50 -5.70
C PHE A 43 0.11 -4.79 -6.35
N ILE A 44 -1.14 -5.16 -6.11
CA ILE A 44 -1.69 -6.45 -6.52
C ILE A 44 -3.10 -6.25 -7.04
N GLY A 45 -3.33 -6.61 -8.29
CA GLY A 45 -4.64 -6.46 -8.93
C GLY A 45 -4.63 -6.89 -10.40
N ALA A 46 -5.82 -7.08 -10.95
CA ALA A 46 -5.99 -7.40 -12.35
C ALA A 46 -5.98 -6.10 -13.18
N VAL A 47 -5.08 -6.01 -14.16
CA VAL A 47 -4.92 -4.84 -15.04
C VAL A 47 -5.25 -5.20 -16.48
N ASP A 48 -5.79 -4.26 -17.24
CA ASP A 48 -6.04 -4.45 -18.67
C ASP A 48 -4.70 -4.46 -19.42
N ALA A 49 -4.39 -5.59 -20.06
CA ALA A 49 -3.18 -5.78 -20.87
C ALA A 49 -3.44 -5.49 -22.37
N GLY A 50 -4.63 -5.02 -22.71
CA GLY A 50 -5.10 -4.86 -24.07
C GLY A 50 -5.56 -6.18 -24.69
N ALA A 51 -6.03 -6.11 -25.94
CA ALA A 51 -6.55 -7.26 -26.70
C ALA A 51 -7.65 -8.06 -25.96
N ASN A 52 -8.47 -7.37 -25.16
CA ASN A 52 -9.55 -7.96 -24.36
C ASN A 52 -9.03 -9.02 -23.34
N LYS A 53 -7.78 -8.87 -22.90
CA LYS A 53 -7.14 -9.72 -21.89
C LYS A 53 -6.84 -8.92 -20.63
N THR A 54 -7.04 -9.56 -19.50
CA THR A 54 -6.66 -9.03 -18.19
C THR A 54 -5.47 -9.83 -17.67
N GLU A 55 -4.45 -9.13 -17.21
CA GLU A 55 -3.26 -9.73 -16.59
C GLU A 55 -3.21 -9.43 -15.10
N MET A 56 -2.66 -10.35 -14.33
CA MET A 56 -2.46 -10.16 -12.91
C MET A 56 -1.19 -9.32 -12.69
N TYR A 57 -1.35 -8.06 -12.30
CA TYR A 57 -0.25 -7.22 -11.85
C TYR A 57 0.08 -7.54 -10.40
N SER A 58 1.35 -7.84 -10.14
CA SER A 58 1.86 -8.07 -8.79
C SER A 58 3.26 -7.49 -8.70
N VAL A 59 3.41 -6.30 -8.09
CA VAL A 59 4.71 -5.63 -7.85
C VAL A 59 4.94 -5.40 -6.34
N ALA A 60 6.18 -5.59 -5.91
CA ALA A 60 6.65 -5.42 -4.55
C ALA A 60 7.91 -4.54 -4.64
N LEU A 61 7.95 -3.47 -3.86
CA LEU A 61 9.07 -2.54 -3.87
C LEU A 61 9.34 -2.00 -2.46
N GLU A 62 10.57 -1.56 -2.25
CA GLU A 62 10.95 -0.78 -1.07
C GLU A 62 10.64 0.70 -1.36
N PRO A 63 9.93 1.41 -0.47
CA PRO A 63 9.62 2.83 -0.62
C PRO A 63 10.87 3.71 -0.39
N PRO A 64 10.87 4.96 -0.90
CA PRO A 64 12.01 5.86 -0.77
C PRO A 64 12.29 6.29 0.69
N ASP A 65 11.25 6.41 1.50
CA ASP A 65 11.31 6.77 2.92
C ASP A 65 10.71 5.65 3.80
N PRO A 66 11.12 5.54 5.08
CA PRO A 66 10.54 4.58 6.00
C PRO A 66 9.03 4.74 6.19
N ILE A 67 8.30 3.64 6.03
CA ILE A 67 6.86 3.59 6.33
C ILE A 67 6.67 3.66 7.85
N VAL A 68 5.86 4.62 8.29
CA VAL A 68 5.49 4.80 9.71
C VAL A 68 4.13 4.19 10.06
N THR A 69 3.34 3.78 9.06
CA THR A 69 1.97 3.26 9.25
C THR A 69 1.67 2.06 8.37
N TYR A 70 1.02 1.04 8.93
CA TYR A 70 0.44 -0.05 8.14
C TYR A 70 -0.85 0.41 7.43
N ARG A 71 -0.93 0.20 6.11
CA ARG A 71 -2.11 0.56 5.31
C ARG A 71 -2.47 -0.56 4.34
N TYR A 72 -3.76 -0.91 4.28
CA TYR A 72 -4.35 -1.75 3.25
C TYR A 72 -5.42 -0.94 2.51
N HIS A 73 -5.45 -1.04 1.18
CA HIS A 73 -6.41 -0.34 0.35
C HIS A 73 -6.79 -1.22 -0.84
N CYS A 74 -8.09 -1.36 -1.08
CA CYS A 74 -8.65 -2.12 -2.19
C CYS A 74 -9.65 -1.22 -2.93
N ASP A 75 -9.34 -0.92 -4.17
CA ASP A 75 -10.16 -0.08 -5.05
C ASP A 75 -9.92 -0.52 -6.51
N SER A 76 -10.65 0.08 -7.44
CA SER A 76 -10.53 -0.05 -8.89
C SER A 76 -9.21 0.51 -9.45
N GLN A 77 -8.48 1.32 -8.68
CA GLN A 77 -7.19 1.90 -9.05
C GLN A 77 -6.16 1.71 -7.93
N PHE A 78 -4.88 1.69 -8.30
CA PHE A 78 -3.80 1.66 -7.31
C PHE A 78 -3.65 3.02 -6.63
N LEU A 79 -3.54 3.00 -5.31
CA LEU A 79 -3.31 4.20 -4.51
C LEU A 79 -1.82 4.57 -4.53
N LEU A 80 -1.46 5.55 -5.36
CA LEU A 80 -0.08 6.00 -5.54
C LEU A 80 0.28 7.24 -4.71
N THR A 81 -0.73 8.03 -4.31
CA THR A 81 -0.55 9.32 -3.61
C THR A 81 0.43 9.27 -2.43
N PRO A 82 0.40 8.26 -1.53
CA PRO A 82 1.36 8.22 -0.42
C PRO A 82 2.82 8.10 -0.87
N LEU A 83 3.09 7.40 -1.97
CA LEU A 83 4.44 7.30 -2.53
C LEU A 83 4.84 8.59 -3.27
N GLU A 84 3.90 9.22 -3.96
CA GLU A 84 4.12 10.51 -4.63
C GLU A 84 4.45 11.61 -3.61
N GLU A 85 3.77 11.63 -2.47
CA GLU A 85 4.04 12.55 -1.36
C GLU A 85 5.42 12.31 -0.72
N MET A 86 5.90 11.07 -0.69
CA MET A 86 7.27 10.78 -0.24
C MET A 86 8.32 11.32 -1.20
N LEU A 87 8.02 11.34 -2.51
CA LEU A 87 8.92 11.87 -3.55
C LEU A 87 8.85 13.40 -3.65
N ALA A 88 7.82 14.03 -3.10
CA ALA A 88 7.68 15.48 -3.09
C ALA A 88 8.74 16.12 -2.17
N ASP A 89 9.30 17.25 -2.61
CA ASP A 89 10.31 18.00 -1.85
C ASP A 89 9.77 18.40 -0.47
N LYS A 90 10.28 17.75 0.58
CA LYS A 90 9.98 18.09 1.98
C LYS A 90 10.65 19.41 2.34
N LYS A 91 9.92 20.53 2.21
CA LYS A 91 10.35 21.80 2.82
C LYS A 91 10.43 21.61 4.34
N THR A 92 11.63 21.67 4.89
CA THR A 92 11.86 21.57 6.33
C THR A 92 11.35 22.84 7.02
N PHE A 93 10.41 22.70 7.96
CA PHE A 93 9.98 23.79 8.84
C PHE A 93 10.64 23.57 10.22
N GLY A 94 11.50 24.50 10.64
CA GLY A 94 12.05 24.52 11.98
C GLY A 94 11.10 25.27 12.92
N LEU A 95 10.52 24.57 13.91
CA LEU A 95 9.78 25.19 15.00
C LEU A 95 10.76 25.49 16.15
N ILE A 96 11.02 26.77 16.41
CA ILE A 96 11.74 27.20 17.62
C ILE A 96 10.69 27.63 18.64
N VAL A 97 10.60 26.90 19.75
CA VAL A 97 9.76 27.29 20.90
C VAL A 97 10.66 28.04 21.88
N ILE A 98 10.38 29.33 22.08
CA ILE A 98 11.02 30.14 23.12
C ILE A 98 9.99 30.31 24.24
N GLU A 99 10.30 29.79 25.42
CA GLU A 99 9.55 30.05 26.64
C GLU A 99 10.26 31.19 27.38
N ILE A 100 9.54 32.31 27.58
CA ILE A 100 10.05 33.43 28.36
C ILE A 100 9.55 33.22 29.78
N ASP A 101 10.40 32.66 30.63
CA ASP A 101 10.08 32.48 32.05
C ASP A 101 10.18 33.84 32.75
N SER A 102 9.02 34.39 33.15
CA SER A 102 8.92 35.64 33.90
C SER A 102 8.49 35.33 35.34
N HIS A 103 9.45 34.96 36.19
CA HIS A 103 9.25 34.94 37.64
C HIS A 103 9.68 36.29 38.22
N SER A 104 8.68 37.13 38.52
CA SER A 104 8.78 38.33 39.37
C SER A 104 8.52 37.99 40.82
#